data_AF-A0A450U1J8-F1
#
_entry.id   AF-A0A450U1J8-F1
#
_cell.length_a   1.000
_cell.length_b   1.000
_cell.length_c   1.000
_cell.angle_alpha   90.00
_cell.angle_beta   90.00
_cell.angle_gamma   90.00
#
_symmetry.space_group_name_H-M   'P 1'
#
loop_
_entity.id
_entity.type
_entity.pdbx_description
1 polymer ?
#
loop_
_entity_poly.entity_id
_entity_poly.type
_entity_poly.pdbx_seq_one_letter_code
_entity_poly.pdbx_strand_id
1 'polypeptide(L)'
;MKKHLFRLFFTALFSVLIHADVALAVEVAPRISDREIIERLTRLEEGQQSMERQIEQRFQAMQEQIEQRFQAMEQRMEAMHKQTEQRMEAMQKQTEQRFQAMEQRFQAMDQRFLSVEKRMDAQWNLTLVLIMAIIGLVGFVVWDRKTALKPLERRFGRIAHELERDLGVPSPEGSRLTRLIAALREIAPDDPKLSERM
;
A
#
# COMPACT_ATOMS: atom_id res chain seq x y z
N MET A 1 -10.63 128.37 -19.50
CA MET A 1 -10.27 127.25 -20.39
C MET A 1 -8.76 126.96 -20.47
N LYS A 2 -7.87 127.96 -20.53
CA LYS A 2 -6.40 127.76 -20.75
C LYS A 2 -5.67 126.87 -19.72
N LYS A 3 -6.06 126.88 -18.43
CA LYS A 3 -5.41 126.09 -17.37
C LYS A 3 -5.67 124.58 -17.46
N HIS A 4 -6.83 124.17 -17.99
CA HIS A 4 -7.16 122.75 -18.17
C HIS A 4 -6.42 122.16 -19.38
N LEU A 5 -6.22 122.97 -20.43
CA LEU A 5 -5.46 122.57 -21.62
C LEU A 5 -3.99 122.28 -21.28
N PHE A 6 -3.37 123.12 -20.43
CA PHE A 6 -1.99 122.91 -20.00
C PHE A 6 -1.83 121.66 -19.13
N ARG A 7 -2.78 121.38 -18.24
CA ARG A 7 -2.78 120.16 -17.42
C ARG A 7 -2.92 118.90 -18.27
N LEU A 8 -3.83 118.92 -19.25
CA LEU A 8 -4.01 117.80 -20.19
C LEU A 8 -2.77 117.53 -21.03
N PHE A 9 -2.08 118.59 -21.46
CA PHE A 9 -0.82 118.46 -22.21
C PHE A 9 0.27 117.82 -21.34
N PHE A 10 0.42 118.26 -20.10
CA PHE A 10 1.44 117.72 -19.19
C PHE A 10 1.15 116.26 -18.80
N THR A 11 -0.12 115.89 -18.58
CA THR A 11 -0.50 114.50 -18.31
C THR A 11 -0.31 113.60 -19.54
N ALA A 12 -0.57 114.11 -20.74
CA ALA A 12 -0.31 113.37 -21.98
C ALA A 12 1.20 113.16 -22.20
N LEU A 13 2.01 114.20 -21.98
CA LEU A 13 3.46 114.11 -22.09
C LEU A 13 4.07 113.12 -21.08
N PHE A 14 3.58 113.15 -19.84
CA PHE A 14 4.03 112.24 -18.79
C PHE A 14 3.62 110.78 -19.07
N SER A 15 2.42 110.56 -19.61
CA SER A 15 1.95 109.24 -20.05
C SER A 15 2.81 108.68 -21.21
N VAL A 16 3.17 109.52 -22.17
CA VAL A 16 4.09 109.15 -23.27
C VAL A 16 5.48 108.80 -22.73
N LEU A 17 5.96 109.51 -21.72
CA LEU A 17 7.26 109.24 -21.10
C LEU A 17 7.27 107.89 -20.36
N ILE A 18 6.20 107.56 -19.63
CA ILE A 18 6.08 106.27 -18.91
C ILE A 18 5.98 105.09 -19.89
N HIS A 19 5.34 105.28 -21.04
CA HIS A 19 5.23 104.22 -22.05
C HIS A 19 6.49 104.06 -22.92
N ALA A 20 7.42 105.02 -22.92
CA ALA A 20 8.68 104.92 -23.66
C ALA A 20 9.66 103.91 -23.04
N ASP A 21 9.68 103.76 -21.71
CA ASP A 21 10.59 102.82 -21.02
C ASP A 21 10.24 101.34 -21.26
N VAL A 22 8.99 101.01 -21.55
CA VAL A 22 8.54 99.62 -21.71
C VAL A 22 9.01 99.00 -23.03
N ALA A 23 9.33 99.81 -24.04
CA ALA A 23 9.73 99.31 -25.37
C ALA A 23 11.21 98.91 -25.49
N LEU A 24 12.06 99.27 -24.52
CA LEU A 24 13.51 98.99 -24.55
C LEU A 24 13.94 97.79 -23.70
N ALA A 25 12.99 97.08 -23.09
CA ALA A 25 13.25 95.88 -22.28
C ALA A 25 13.15 94.56 -23.08
N VAL A 26 13.60 94.55 -24.33
CA VAL A 26 13.87 93.29 -25.05
C VAL A 26 15.36 92.99 -24.88
N GLU A 27 15.70 92.17 -23.89
CA GLU A 27 17.04 91.62 -23.77
C GLU A 27 17.32 90.73 -24.98
N VAL A 28 18.25 91.16 -25.82
CA VAL A 28 18.80 90.36 -26.91
C VAL A 28 19.57 89.21 -26.28
N ALA A 29 19.11 87.97 -26.49
CA ALA A 29 19.84 86.78 -26.07
C ALA A 29 21.31 86.85 -26.56
N PRO A 30 22.30 86.48 -25.72
CA PRO A 30 23.70 86.56 -26.11
C PRO A 30 23.93 85.78 -27.41
N ARG A 31 24.51 86.43 -28.42
CA ARG A 31 24.85 85.77 -29.68
C ARG A 31 25.99 84.78 -29.44
N ILE A 32 25.65 83.51 -29.33
CA ILE A 32 26.62 82.41 -29.31
C ILE A 32 27.42 82.51 -30.62
N SER A 33 28.75 82.50 -30.52
CA SER A 33 29.63 82.52 -31.69
C SER A 33 29.72 81.12 -32.29
N ASP A 34 29.77 81.01 -33.62
CA ASP A 34 29.95 79.72 -34.33
C ASP A 34 31.15 78.92 -33.78
N ARG A 35 32.19 79.61 -33.29
CA ARG A 35 33.35 78.99 -32.64
C ARG A 35 32.98 78.24 -31.34
N GLU A 36 32.10 78.81 -30.53
CA GLU A 36 31.65 78.19 -29.27
C GLU A 36 30.71 76.99 -29.54
N ILE A 37 29.93 77.06 -30.64
CA ILE A 37 29.10 75.93 -31.11
C ILE A 37 30.00 74.77 -31.55
N ILE A 38 31.04 75.04 -32.34
CA ILE A 38 31.98 74.02 -32.81
C ILE A 38 32.69 73.37 -31.62
N GLU A 39 33.17 74.15 -30.64
CA GLU A 39 33.84 73.61 -29.45
C GLU A 39 32.90 72.69 -28.63
N ARG A 40 31.64 73.10 -28.44
CA ARG A 40 30.64 72.27 -27.77
C ARG A 40 30.30 71.01 -28.56
N LEU A 41 30.22 71.09 -29.89
CA LEU A 41 29.97 69.95 -30.76
C LEU A 41 31.14 68.95 -30.73
N THR A 42 32.38 69.42 -30.81
CA THR A 42 33.57 68.57 -30.70
C THR A 42 33.62 67.88 -29.33
N ARG A 43 33.34 68.60 -28.25
CA ARG A 43 33.27 68.01 -26.90
C ARG A 43 32.15 66.98 -26.76
N LEU A 44 31.02 67.21 -27.43
CA LEU A 44 29.89 66.29 -27.44
C LEU A 44 30.20 65.04 -28.27
N GLU A 45 30.89 65.19 -29.40
CA GLU A 45 31.37 64.07 -30.24
C GLU A 45 32.39 63.21 -29.49
N GLU A 46 33.36 63.82 -28.81
CA GLU A 46 34.30 63.10 -27.94
C GLU A 46 33.58 62.39 -26.79
N GLY A 47 32.58 63.04 -26.18
CA GLY A 47 31.72 62.44 -25.16
C GLY A 47 30.94 61.24 -25.67
N GLN A 48 30.40 61.32 -26.89
CA GLN A 48 29.71 60.20 -27.55
C GLN A 48 30.66 59.04 -27.85
N GLN A 49 31.84 59.30 -28.42
CA GLN A 49 32.84 58.26 -28.68
C GLN A 49 33.32 57.59 -27.39
N SER A 50 33.54 58.36 -26.32
CA SER A 50 33.88 57.82 -25.00
C SER A 50 32.77 56.92 -24.46
N MET A 51 31.51 57.34 -24.60
CA MET A 51 30.36 56.55 -24.16
C MET A 51 30.20 55.27 -24.97
N GLU A 52 30.37 55.33 -26.29
CA GLU A 52 30.33 54.17 -27.19
C GLU A 52 31.40 53.13 -26.81
N ARG A 53 32.64 53.57 -26.56
CA ARG A 53 33.71 52.68 -26.08
C ARG A 53 33.39 52.04 -24.73
N GLN A 54 32.80 52.80 -23.80
CA GLN A 54 32.41 52.25 -22.50
C GLN A 54 31.27 51.24 -22.62
N ILE A 55 30.30 51.49 -23.50
CA ILE A 55 29.21 50.56 -23.77
C ILE A 55 29.76 49.27 -24.39
N GLU A 56 30.64 49.37 -25.38
CA GLU A 56 31.27 48.21 -26.03
C GLU A 56 32.04 47.36 -25.02
N GLN A 57 32.86 47.98 -24.16
CA GLN A 57 33.59 47.27 -23.11
C GLN A 57 32.66 46.57 -22.12
N ARG A 58 31.57 47.23 -21.71
CA ARG A 58 30.57 46.62 -20.82
C ARG A 58 29.84 45.47 -21.50
N PHE A 59 29.54 45.60 -22.79
CA PHE A 59 28.88 44.56 -23.56
C PHE A 59 29.77 43.32 -23.70
N GLN A 60 31.04 43.51 -24.04
CA GLN A 60 32.03 42.42 -24.10
C GLN A 60 32.20 41.73 -22.74
N ALA A 61 32.38 42.50 -21.66
CA ALA A 61 32.50 41.94 -20.32
C ALA A 61 31.24 41.16 -19.89
N MET A 62 30.05 41.67 -20.24
CA MET A 62 28.79 40.97 -19.99
C MET A 62 28.70 39.67 -20.80
N GLN A 63 29.12 39.69 -22.06
CA GLN A 63 29.09 38.51 -22.93
C GLN A 63 30.04 37.42 -22.44
N GLU A 64 31.26 37.78 -22.02
CA GLU A 64 32.20 36.85 -21.40
C GLU A 64 31.64 36.26 -20.09
N GLN A 65 31.00 37.09 -19.25
CA GLN A 65 30.40 36.61 -18.01
C GLN A 65 29.24 35.64 -18.27
N ILE A 66 28.41 35.92 -19.28
CA ILE A 66 27.31 35.03 -19.69
C ILE A 66 27.87 33.71 -20.20
N GLU A 67 28.87 33.74 -21.06
CA GLU A 67 29.52 32.55 -21.62
C GLU A 67 30.10 31.66 -20.50
N GLN A 68 30.85 32.25 -19.56
CA GLN A 68 31.39 31.51 -18.41
C GLN A 68 30.30 30.88 -17.56
N ARG A 69 29.20 31.61 -17.30
CA ARG A 69 28.06 31.07 -16.55
C ARG A 69 27.36 29.94 -17.30
N PHE A 70 27.26 30.04 -18.61
CA PHE A 70 26.66 29.01 -19.45
C PHE A 70 27.50 27.73 -19.43
N GLN A 71 28.81 27.84 -19.64
CA GLN A 71 29.73 26.71 -19.56
C GLN A 71 29.73 26.05 -18.17
N ALA A 72 29.72 26.84 -17.10
CA ALA A 72 29.63 26.31 -15.74
C ALA A 72 28.29 25.60 -15.49
N MET A 73 27.19 26.11 -16.04
CA MET A 73 25.88 25.46 -15.98
C MET A 73 25.89 24.13 -16.74
N GLU A 74 26.45 24.11 -17.94
CA GLU A 74 26.54 22.92 -18.79
C GLU A 74 27.34 21.80 -18.11
N GLN A 75 28.51 22.13 -17.56
CA GLN A 75 29.30 21.18 -16.76
C GLN A 75 28.54 20.64 -15.55
N ARG A 76 27.79 21.50 -14.86
CA ARG A 76 26.96 21.08 -13.70
C ARG A 76 25.82 20.18 -14.14
N MET A 77 25.17 20.48 -15.26
CA MET A 77 24.12 19.62 -15.82
C MET A 77 24.69 18.26 -16.23
N GLU A 78 25.83 18.22 -16.91
CA GLU A 78 26.47 16.97 -17.32
C GLU A 78 26.87 16.11 -16.10
N ALA A 79 27.44 16.73 -15.07
CA ALA A 79 27.78 16.05 -13.83
C ALA A 79 26.54 15.50 -13.11
N MET A 80 25.46 16.29 -13.05
CA MET A 80 24.17 15.84 -12.49
C MET A 80 23.59 14.68 -13.29
N HIS A 81 23.70 14.73 -14.62
CA HIS A 81 23.18 13.69 -15.50
C HIS A 81 23.95 12.37 -15.31
N LYS A 82 25.28 12.42 -15.28
CA LYS A 82 26.14 11.26 -15.00
C LYS A 82 25.87 10.67 -13.62
N GLN A 83 25.74 11.51 -12.59
CA GLN A 83 25.41 11.05 -11.24
C GLN A 83 24.04 10.35 -11.19
N THR A 84 23.05 10.91 -11.89
CA THR A 84 21.70 10.34 -11.95
C THR A 84 21.69 9.01 -12.67
N GLU A 85 22.40 8.89 -13.79
CA GLU A 85 22.55 7.65 -14.55
C GLU A 85 23.23 6.56 -13.72
N GLN A 86 24.36 6.87 -13.07
CA GLN A 86 25.05 5.93 -12.18
C GLN A 86 24.16 5.46 -11.02
N ARG A 87 23.40 6.38 -10.41
CA ARG A 87 22.46 6.02 -9.33
C ARG A 87 21.34 5.13 -9.85
N MET A 88 20.83 5.39 -11.05
CA MET A 88 19.77 4.59 -11.65
C MET A 88 20.26 3.19 -12.00
N GLU A 89 21.45 3.06 -12.60
CA GLU A 89 22.09 1.76 -12.85
C GLU A 89 22.33 0.97 -11.56
N ALA A 90 22.85 1.62 -10.51
CA ALA A 90 23.06 0.97 -9.22
C ALA A 90 21.75 0.48 -8.60
N MET A 91 20.69 1.29 -8.68
CA MET A 91 19.35 0.92 -8.21
C MET A 91 18.76 -0.24 -9.02
N GLN A 92 18.93 -0.24 -10.34
CA GLN A 92 18.49 -1.36 -11.21
C GLN A 92 19.23 -2.65 -10.85
N LYS A 93 20.57 -2.62 -10.72
CA LYS A 93 21.36 -3.79 -10.31
C LYS A 93 20.96 -4.32 -8.94
N GLN A 94 20.74 -3.44 -7.97
CA GLN A 94 20.29 -3.83 -6.64
C GLN A 94 18.89 -4.47 -6.69
N THR A 95 17.99 -3.92 -7.50
CA THR A 95 16.63 -4.44 -7.68
C THR A 95 16.66 -5.82 -8.33
N GLU A 96 17.43 -5.98 -9.40
CA GLU A 96 17.64 -7.26 -10.09
C GLU A 96 18.19 -8.33 -9.14
N GLN A 97 19.22 -8.00 -8.35
CA GLN A 97 19.77 -8.93 -7.35
C GLN A 97 18.74 -9.35 -6.30
N ARG A 98 17.90 -8.40 -5.83
CA ARG A 98 16.83 -8.71 -4.88
C ARG A 98 15.76 -9.60 -5.50
N PHE A 99 15.38 -9.35 -6.76
CA PHE A 99 14.45 -10.20 -7.49
C PHE A 99 15.00 -11.61 -7.67
N GLN A 100 16.25 -11.76 -8.11
CA GLN A 100 16.90 -13.07 -8.26
C GLN A 100 17.00 -13.82 -6.92
N ALA A 101 17.34 -13.14 -5.83
CA ALA A 101 17.36 -13.75 -4.50
C ALA A 101 15.95 -14.17 -4.04
N MET A 102 14.92 -13.40 -4.38
CA MET A 102 13.53 -13.74 -4.08
C MET A 102 13.06 -14.93 -4.89
N GLU A 103 13.38 -14.98 -6.18
CA GLU A 103 13.10 -16.10 -7.08
C GLU A 103 13.73 -17.40 -6.57
N GLN A 104 15.01 -17.37 -6.16
CA GLN A 104 15.66 -18.53 -5.55
C GLN A 104 14.98 -19.01 -4.27
N ARG A 105 14.51 -18.08 -3.42
CA ARG A 105 13.77 -18.42 -2.21
C ARG A 105 12.41 -19.04 -2.53
N PHE A 106 11.71 -18.53 -3.53
CA PHE A 106 10.45 -19.09 -4.00
C PHE A 106 10.66 -20.51 -4.54
N GLN A 107 11.65 -20.72 -5.41
CA GLN A 107 11.96 -22.05 -5.93
C GLN A 107 12.34 -23.05 -4.82
N ALA A 108 13.14 -22.62 -3.83
CA ALA A 108 13.45 -23.45 -2.67
C ALA A 108 12.22 -23.76 -1.81
N MET A 109 11.27 -22.82 -1.72
CA MET A 109 10.02 -23.01 -1.02
C MET A 109 9.11 -24.00 -1.75
N ASP A 110 8.96 -23.88 -3.06
CA ASP A 110 8.21 -24.80 -3.91
C ASP A 110 8.75 -26.23 -3.80
N GLN A 111 10.07 -26.41 -3.83
CA GLN A 111 10.69 -27.72 -3.62
C GLN A 111 10.35 -28.31 -2.25
N ARG A 112 10.34 -27.49 -1.20
CA ARG A 112 9.93 -27.92 0.14
C ARG A 112 8.45 -28.29 0.17
N PHE A 113 7.58 -27.50 -0.44
CA PHE A 113 6.15 -27.81 -0.53
C PHE A 113 5.91 -29.14 -1.26
N LEU A 114 6.51 -29.35 -2.42
CA LEU A 114 6.42 -30.62 -3.15
C LEU A 114 6.92 -31.81 -2.33
N SER A 115 7.98 -31.61 -1.52
CA SER A 115 8.49 -32.67 -0.63
C SER A 115 7.52 -32.99 0.51
N VAL A 116 6.82 -31.98 1.05
CA VAL A 116 5.81 -32.14 2.10
C VAL A 116 4.56 -32.80 1.54
N GLU A 117 4.10 -32.36 0.37
CA GLU A 117 2.95 -32.93 -0.33
C GLU A 117 3.15 -34.44 -0.58
N LYS A 118 4.30 -34.85 -1.11
CA LYS A 118 4.63 -36.27 -1.29
C LYS A 118 4.59 -37.08 0.00
N ARG A 119 5.06 -36.52 1.12
CA ARG A 119 5.02 -37.20 2.42
C ARG A 119 3.60 -37.30 2.96
N MET A 120 2.81 -36.25 2.79
CA MET A 120 1.40 -36.23 3.16
C MET A 120 0.60 -37.23 2.33
N ASP A 121 0.81 -37.30 1.02
CA ASP A 121 0.16 -38.28 0.14
C ASP A 121 0.49 -39.71 0.56
N ALA A 122 1.75 -40.00 0.87
CA ALA A 122 2.16 -41.31 1.36
C ALA A 122 1.48 -41.68 2.68
N GLN A 123 1.39 -40.74 3.62
CA GLN A 123 0.70 -40.94 4.90
C GLN A 123 -0.81 -41.08 4.73
N TRP A 124 -1.41 -40.29 3.84
CA TRP A 124 -2.83 -40.33 3.53
C TRP A 124 -3.21 -41.66 2.89
N ASN A 125 -2.43 -42.12 1.90
CA ASN A 125 -2.65 -43.41 1.26
C ASN A 125 -2.55 -44.57 2.27
N LEU A 126 -1.56 -44.55 3.17
CA LEU A 126 -1.46 -45.56 4.24
C LEU A 126 -2.67 -45.51 5.17
N THR A 127 -3.11 -44.32 5.55
CA THR A 127 -4.30 -44.13 6.41
C THR A 127 -5.56 -44.67 5.73
N LEU A 128 -5.74 -44.41 4.44
CA LEU A 128 -6.85 -44.97 3.66
C LEU A 128 -6.81 -46.50 3.61
N VAL A 129 -5.64 -47.10 3.39
CA VAL A 129 -5.47 -48.56 3.41
C VAL A 129 -5.83 -49.13 4.79
N LEU A 130 -5.38 -48.50 5.89
CA LEU A 130 -5.73 -48.92 7.24
C LEU A 130 -7.24 -48.84 7.51
N ILE A 131 -7.91 -47.76 7.07
CA ILE A 131 -9.36 -47.61 7.21
C ILE A 131 -10.09 -48.71 6.44
N MET A 132 -9.68 -48.98 5.19
CA MET A 132 -10.25 -50.06 4.38
C MET A 132 -10.03 -51.44 5.00
N ALA A 133 -8.86 -51.68 5.61
CA ALA A 133 -8.57 -52.91 6.33
C ALA A 133 -9.46 -53.06 7.57
N ILE A 134 -9.67 -51.99 8.36
CA ILE A 134 -10.54 -52.01 9.53
C ILE A 134 -11.99 -52.27 9.12
N ILE A 135 -12.51 -51.56 8.12
CA ILE A 135 -13.88 -51.76 7.61
C ILE A 135 -14.05 -53.20 7.10
N GLY A 136 -13.07 -53.72 6.37
CA GLY A 136 -13.07 -55.10 5.90
C GLY A 136 -13.08 -56.11 7.05
N LEU A 137 -12.27 -55.89 8.09
CA LEU A 137 -12.22 -56.76 9.28
C LEU A 137 -13.53 -56.73 10.06
N VAL A 138 -14.10 -55.54 10.31
CA VAL A 138 -15.38 -55.39 10.99
C VAL A 138 -16.49 -56.09 10.20
N GLY A 139 -16.52 -55.87 8.88
CA GLY A 139 -17.46 -56.56 7.98
C GLY A 139 -17.32 -58.08 8.05
N PHE A 140 -16.09 -58.59 8.05
CA PHE A 140 -15.79 -60.01 8.17
C PHE A 140 -16.24 -60.60 9.51
N VAL A 141 -15.95 -59.93 10.64
CA VAL A 141 -16.35 -60.38 11.98
C VAL A 141 -17.88 -60.41 12.13
N VAL A 142 -18.59 -59.42 11.59
CA VAL A 142 -20.06 -59.39 11.61
C VAL A 142 -20.64 -60.54 10.77
N TRP A 143 -20.04 -60.81 9.61
CA TRP A 143 -20.42 -61.93 8.76
C TRP A 143 -20.15 -63.29 9.41
N ASP A 144 -18.97 -63.47 9.98
CA ASP A 144 -18.55 -64.69 10.68
C ASP A 144 -19.49 -64.98 11.86
N ARG A 145 -19.76 -64.00 12.72
CA ARG A 145 -20.71 -64.13 13.83
C ARG A 145 -22.10 -64.54 13.37
N LYS A 146 -22.63 -63.91 12.31
CA LYS A 146 -23.94 -64.31 11.74
C LYS A 146 -23.92 -65.73 11.19
N THR A 147 -22.81 -66.18 10.62
CA THR A 147 -22.69 -67.51 10.04
C THR A 147 -22.51 -68.60 11.11
N ALA A 148 -21.70 -68.33 12.13
CA ALA A 148 -21.40 -69.23 13.25
C ALA A 148 -22.56 -69.40 14.24
N LEU A 149 -23.44 -68.41 14.38
CA LEU A 149 -24.60 -68.49 15.28
C LEU A 149 -25.80 -69.26 14.69
N LYS A 150 -25.91 -69.41 13.36
CA LYS A 150 -26.96 -70.22 12.70
C LYS A 150 -27.09 -71.65 13.27
N PRO A 151 -26.00 -72.41 13.49
CA PRO A 151 -26.11 -73.72 14.11
C PRO A 151 -26.42 -73.67 15.63
N LEU A 152 -26.01 -72.62 16.36
CA LEU A 152 -26.34 -72.47 17.78
C LEU A 152 -27.83 -72.19 17.98
N GLU A 153 -28.44 -71.35 17.15
CA GLU A 153 -29.87 -71.02 17.22
C GLU A 153 -30.76 -72.28 17.11
N ARG A 154 -30.41 -73.21 16.22
CA ARG A 154 -31.11 -74.49 16.09
C ARG A 154 -30.99 -75.36 17.34
N ARG A 155 -29.87 -75.29 18.07
CA ARG A 155 -29.67 -76.05 19.31
C ARG A 155 -30.41 -75.43 20.49
N PHE A 156 -30.35 -74.10 20.62
CA PHE A 156 -31.10 -73.39 21.65
C PHE A 156 -32.61 -73.55 21.46
N GLY A 157 -33.11 -73.54 20.22
CA GLY A 157 -34.53 -73.80 19.95
C GLY A 157 -34.97 -75.19 20.44
N ARG A 158 -34.14 -76.22 20.26
CA ARG A 158 -34.46 -77.58 20.75
C ARG A 158 -34.46 -77.64 22.28
N ILE A 159 -33.43 -77.07 22.92
CA ILE A 159 -33.31 -77.06 24.38
C ILE A 159 -34.46 -76.26 25.01
N ALA A 160 -34.79 -75.09 24.45
CA ALA A 160 -35.89 -74.27 24.94
C ALA A 160 -37.24 -75.02 24.85
N HIS A 161 -37.48 -75.71 23.72
CA HIS A 161 -38.71 -76.45 23.53
C HIS A 161 -38.82 -77.69 24.43
N GLU A 162 -37.71 -78.39 24.67
CA GLU A 162 -37.65 -79.48 25.66
C GLU A 162 -37.90 -78.96 27.08
N LEU A 163 -37.29 -77.83 27.44
CA LEU A 163 -37.50 -77.21 28.74
C LEU A 163 -38.96 -76.79 28.94
N GLU A 164 -39.56 -76.14 27.95
CA GLU A 164 -40.95 -75.65 28.00
C GLU A 164 -41.95 -76.80 28.13
N ARG A 165 -41.70 -77.90 27.42
CA ARG A 165 -42.47 -79.15 27.52
C ARG A 165 -42.32 -79.81 28.89
N ASP A 166 -41.09 -79.93 29.40
CA ASP A 166 -40.81 -80.59 30.67
C ASP A 166 -41.29 -79.79 31.87
N LEU A 167 -41.22 -78.45 31.79
CA LEU A 167 -41.74 -77.52 32.79
C LEU A 167 -43.27 -77.43 32.75
N GLY A 168 -43.91 -77.86 31.67
CA GLY A 168 -45.37 -77.88 31.52
C GLY A 168 -45.98 -76.47 31.58
N VAL A 169 -45.27 -75.48 31.05
CA VAL A 169 -45.64 -74.05 31.09
C VAL A 169 -47.04 -73.75 30.50
N PRO A 170 -47.55 -74.45 29.47
CA PRO A 170 -48.89 -74.20 28.94
C PRO A 170 -50.05 -74.77 29.77
N SER A 171 -49.80 -75.28 30.99
CA SER A 171 -50.84 -75.90 31.81
C SER A 171 -51.62 -74.86 32.64
N PRO A 172 -52.96 -74.99 32.79
CA PRO A 172 -53.80 -74.00 33.47
C PRO A 172 -53.53 -73.86 34.97
N GLU A 173 -52.75 -74.77 35.56
CA GLU A 173 -52.38 -74.78 36.99
C GLU A 173 -50.96 -74.24 37.27
N GLY A 174 -50.24 -73.78 36.25
CA GLY A 174 -48.90 -73.19 36.38
C GLY A 174 -47.72 -74.19 36.32
N SER A 175 -46.52 -73.64 36.12
CA SER A 175 -45.28 -74.41 35.87
C SER A 175 -44.97 -75.44 36.96
N ARG A 176 -44.42 -76.60 36.59
CA ARG A 176 -44.01 -77.65 37.53
C ARG A 176 -43.00 -77.17 38.58
N LEU A 177 -42.15 -76.19 38.23
CA LEU A 177 -41.25 -75.56 39.20
C LEU A 177 -42.02 -74.77 40.27
N THR A 178 -43.09 -74.08 39.89
CA THR A 178 -43.94 -73.36 40.83
C THR A 178 -44.57 -74.33 41.82
N ARG A 179 -44.99 -75.51 41.36
CA ARG A 179 -45.51 -76.57 42.23
C ARG A 179 -44.46 -77.17 43.15
N LEU A 180 -43.25 -77.40 42.66
CA LEU A 180 -42.14 -77.89 43.49
C LEU A 180 -41.72 -76.87 44.56
N ILE A 181 -41.67 -75.58 44.21
CA ILE A 181 -41.39 -74.51 45.17
C ILE A 181 -42.51 -74.40 46.20
N ALA A 182 -43.78 -74.53 45.80
CA ALA A 182 -44.90 -74.53 46.73
C ALA A 182 -44.86 -75.72 47.69
N ALA A 183 -44.60 -76.94 47.18
CA ALA A 183 -44.47 -78.14 48.00
C ALA A 183 -43.25 -78.08 48.95
N LEU A 184 -42.11 -77.56 48.49
CA LEU A 184 -40.94 -77.33 49.35
C LEU A 184 -41.23 -76.28 50.43
N ARG A 185 -42.00 -75.24 50.12
CA ARG A 185 -42.43 -74.23 51.10
C ARG A 185 -43.39 -74.79 52.14
N GLU A 186 -44.18 -75.78 51.78
CA GLU A 186 -45.10 -76.48 52.68
C GLU A 186 -44.38 -77.44 53.63
N ILE A 187 -43.26 -78.07 53.19
CA ILE A 187 -42.43 -78.98 53.99
C ILE A 187 -41.40 -78.23 54.86
N ALA A 188 -41.07 -76.99 54.51
CA ALA A 188 -40.08 -76.16 55.20
C ALA A 188 -40.31 -75.89 56.71
N PRO A 189 -41.53 -75.92 57.30
CA PRO A 189 -41.68 -75.62 58.72
C PRO A 189 -41.09 -76.69 59.67
N ASP A 190 -40.85 -77.93 59.21
CA ASP A 190 -40.51 -79.08 60.07
C ASP A 190 -39.03 -79.52 60.05
N ASP A 191 -38.14 -78.79 59.38
CA ASP A 191 -36.70 -79.11 59.33
C ASP A 191 -35.82 -78.04 60.02
N PRO A 192 -35.25 -78.32 61.22
CA PRO A 192 -34.44 -77.36 61.97
C PRO A 192 -33.07 -77.04 61.36
N LYS A 193 -32.73 -77.58 60.17
CA LYS A 193 -31.44 -77.31 59.49
C LYS A 193 -31.49 -76.19 58.44
N LEU A 194 -32.63 -75.54 58.23
CA LEU A 194 -32.75 -74.44 57.26
C LEU A 194 -32.83 -73.03 57.88
N SER A 195 -32.84 -72.90 59.22
CA SER A 195 -32.85 -71.58 59.88
C SER A 195 -31.47 -70.96 60.13
N GLU A 196 -30.36 -71.65 59.82
CA GLU A 196 -29.01 -71.12 60.08
C GLU A 196 -28.32 -70.58 58.82
N ARG A 197 -28.97 -70.60 57.65
CA ARG A 197 -28.39 -70.08 56.39
C ARG A 197 -29.38 -69.34 55.49
N MET A 198 -30.33 -68.60 56.08
CA MET A 198 -30.93 -67.43 55.43
C MET A 198 -30.62 -66.18 56.24
#